data_AF-A0A830CCY4-F1
#
_entry.id   AF-A0A830CCY4-F1
#
_cell.length_a   1.000
_cell.length_b   1.000
_cell.length_c   1.000
_cell.angle_alpha   90.00
_cell.angle_beta   90.00
_cell.angle_gamma   90.00
#
_symmetry.space_group_name_H-M   'P 1'
#
loop_
_entity.id
_entity.type
_entity.pdbx_description
1 polymer ?
#
loop_
_entity_poly.entity_id
_entity_poly.type
_entity_poly.pdbx_seq_one_letter_code
_entity_poly.pdbx_strand_id
1 'polypeptide(L)'
;MSYSNSSMGSGSRTGRRTFEFGRTYVVKPKGKHQATLVWLHGLGDNGSSWSTLLESLSLPNIKWICPTAPTRPVTILGGFSCAAWFDMGELSEDCPDDFEGLDASAAHIANLLSTEPADIKLGIGGFSMGAATALYSATCFAHGKYSSGHTYPVNLRAVVGLSGDEVVPHKHGEKSYHALSLAGFRNLAFKTYEGIGHYTVPKEMDEVMNIHYLDLRSIYLAMTVG
;
A
#
# COMPACT_ATOMS: atom_id res chain seq x y z
N MET A 1 45.54 -41.32 -16.45
CA MET A 1 44.29 -41.34 -15.68
C MET A 1 44.47 -40.41 -14.50
N SER A 2 43.89 -39.22 -14.55
CA SER A 2 44.01 -38.18 -13.53
C SER A 2 42.60 -37.80 -13.09
N TYR A 3 42.22 -38.22 -11.88
CA TYR A 3 40.96 -37.84 -11.25
C TYR A 3 41.17 -36.53 -10.50
N SER A 4 40.69 -35.43 -11.06
CA SER A 4 40.56 -34.15 -10.36
C SER A 4 39.11 -34.00 -9.94
N ASN A 5 38.86 -34.18 -8.65
CA ASN A 5 37.56 -34.04 -8.00
C ASN A 5 37.29 -32.53 -7.79
N SER A 6 36.43 -31.92 -8.60
CA SER A 6 35.97 -30.55 -8.40
C SER A 6 34.72 -30.57 -7.52
N SER A 7 34.88 -30.28 -6.23
CA SER A 7 33.77 -29.97 -5.34
C SER A 7 33.13 -28.64 -5.78
N MET A 8 32.00 -28.72 -6.47
CA MET A 8 31.12 -27.56 -6.68
C MET A 8 30.48 -27.20 -5.34
N GLY A 9 31.04 -26.16 -4.69
CA GLY A 9 30.35 -25.48 -3.61
C GLY A 9 29.10 -24.81 -4.17
N SER A 10 27.93 -25.33 -3.82
CA SER A 10 26.64 -24.67 -4.07
C SER A 10 26.54 -23.45 -3.17
N GLY A 11 27.07 -22.32 -3.66
CA GLY A 11 26.85 -21.02 -3.05
C GLY A 11 25.43 -20.58 -3.37
N SER A 12 24.48 -20.88 -2.48
CA SER A 12 23.17 -20.22 -2.47
C SER A 12 23.38 -18.74 -2.13
N ARG A 13 23.65 -17.95 -3.17
CA ARG A 13 23.53 -16.50 -3.10
C ARG A 13 22.03 -16.22 -3.14
N THR A 14 21.40 -16.05 -1.99
CA THR A 14 20.11 -15.37 -1.88
C THR A 14 20.32 -13.93 -2.32
N GLY A 15 20.33 -13.70 -3.63
CA GLY A 15 20.37 -12.37 -4.21
C GLY A 15 19.10 -11.64 -3.81
N ARG A 16 19.24 -10.54 -3.06
CA ARG A 16 18.12 -9.67 -2.70
C ARG A 16 17.40 -9.22 -3.98
N ARG A 17 16.07 -9.35 -4.05
CA ARG A 17 15.32 -8.91 -5.24
C ARG A 17 15.42 -7.40 -5.36
N THR A 18 15.82 -6.92 -6.53
CA THR A 18 15.80 -5.48 -6.86
C THR A 18 14.44 -5.14 -7.45
N PHE A 19 13.77 -4.15 -6.87
CA PHE A 19 12.47 -3.66 -7.34
C PHE A 19 12.63 -2.31 -8.03
N GLU A 20 12.31 -2.25 -9.32
CA GLU A 20 12.31 -1.00 -10.09
C GLU A 20 10.88 -0.45 -10.15
N PHE A 21 10.63 0.60 -9.38
CA PHE A 21 9.32 1.26 -9.33
C PHE A 21 9.09 2.11 -10.58
N GLY A 22 7.86 2.10 -11.08
CA GLY A 22 7.47 2.88 -12.24
C GLY A 22 7.37 4.37 -11.95
N ARG A 23 6.85 5.11 -12.94
CA ARG A 23 6.72 6.57 -12.85
C ARG A 23 5.83 6.99 -11.69
N THR A 24 6.28 8.01 -10.94
CA THR A 24 5.51 8.66 -9.90
C THR A 24 4.85 9.93 -10.43
N TYR A 25 3.57 10.12 -10.10
CA TYR A 25 2.77 11.28 -10.47
C TYR A 25 2.44 12.08 -9.21
N VAL A 26 2.53 13.41 -9.29
CA VAL A 26 2.31 14.28 -8.13
C VAL A 26 1.22 15.28 -8.45
N VAL A 27 0.16 15.26 -7.64
CA VAL A 27 -0.90 16.27 -7.66
C VAL A 27 -0.57 17.28 -6.57
N LYS A 28 -0.35 18.54 -6.96
CA LYS A 28 -0.05 19.62 -6.02
C LYS A 28 -1.32 20.03 -5.26
N PRO A 29 -1.19 20.45 -3.99
CA PRO A 29 -2.32 21.02 -3.26
C PRO A 29 -2.78 22.31 -3.96
N LYS A 30 -4.10 22.49 -4.08
CA LYS A 30 -4.71 23.70 -4.66
C LYS A 30 -4.73 24.87 -3.66
N GLY A 31 -4.61 24.59 -2.37
CA GLY A 31 -4.55 25.55 -1.27
C GLY A 31 -3.29 25.40 -0.42
N LYS A 32 -3.33 25.84 0.84
CA LYS A 32 -2.19 25.69 1.76
C LYS A 32 -1.88 24.22 1.96
N HIS A 33 -0.66 23.79 1.68
CA HIS A 33 -0.20 22.42 1.91
C HIS A 33 -0.22 22.10 3.41
N GLN A 34 -1.01 21.12 3.79
CA GLN A 34 -1.15 20.68 5.20
C GLN A 34 -0.92 19.17 5.35
N ALA A 35 -1.12 18.41 4.27
CA ALA A 35 -0.93 16.97 4.27
C ALA A 35 -0.36 16.48 2.95
N THR A 36 0.36 15.37 3.01
CA THR A 36 0.77 14.58 1.85
C THR A 36 0.28 13.16 2.02
N LEU A 37 -0.46 12.67 1.03
CA LEU A 37 -0.91 11.28 0.97
C LEU A 37 -0.22 10.57 -0.20
N VAL A 38 0.42 9.44 0.07
CA VAL A 38 0.81 8.49 -0.98
C VAL A 38 -0.37 7.60 -1.31
N TRP A 39 -0.80 7.56 -2.57
CA TRP A 39 -1.93 6.74 -3.03
C TRP A 39 -1.49 5.63 -3.97
N LEU A 40 -1.86 4.40 -3.64
CA LEU A 40 -1.43 3.18 -4.32
C LEU A 40 -2.56 2.61 -5.19
N HIS A 41 -2.26 2.40 -6.47
CA HIS A 41 -3.20 1.81 -7.42
C HIS A 41 -3.38 0.29 -7.19
N GLY A 42 -4.42 -0.30 -7.77
CA GLY A 42 -4.66 -1.74 -7.76
C GLY A 42 -3.79 -2.52 -8.74
N LEU A 43 -3.88 -3.85 -8.73
CA LEU A 43 -3.10 -4.73 -9.61
C LEU A 43 -3.29 -4.38 -11.09
N GLY A 44 -2.19 -4.21 -11.84
CA GLY A 44 -2.21 -3.95 -13.28
C GLY A 44 -2.54 -2.51 -13.70
N ASP A 45 -2.89 -1.63 -12.75
CA ASP A 45 -3.11 -0.20 -13.00
C ASP A 45 -1.80 0.60 -12.87
N ASN A 46 -1.87 1.94 -12.82
CA ASN A 46 -0.73 2.83 -12.71
C ASN A 46 -1.06 4.12 -11.94
N GLY A 47 -0.01 4.86 -11.55
CA GLY A 47 -0.16 6.11 -10.80
C GLY A 47 -0.83 7.25 -11.58
N SER A 48 -0.81 7.21 -12.92
CA SER A 48 -1.43 8.25 -13.75
C SER A 48 -2.95 8.25 -13.62
N SER A 49 -3.57 7.06 -13.71
CA SER A 49 -5.03 6.88 -13.60
C SER A 49 -5.57 7.52 -12.32
N TRP A 50 -4.92 7.22 -11.19
CA TRP A 50 -5.31 7.73 -9.88
C TRP A 50 -4.98 9.20 -9.68
N SER A 51 -3.88 9.70 -10.23
CA SER A 51 -3.54 11.12 -10.11
C SER A 51 -4.61 12.02 -10.74
N THR A 52 -5.15 11.65 -11.90
CA THR A 52 -6.25 12.36 -12.57
C THR A 52 -7.52 12.36 -11.70
N LEU A 53 -7.85 11.21 -11.12
CA LEU A 53 -9.02 11.07 -10.25
C LEU A 53 -8.88 11.93 -8.99
N LEU A 54 -7.73 11.86 -8.30
CA LEU A 54 -7.46 12.60 -7.07
C LEU A 54 -7.37 14.12 -7.32
N GLU A 55 -6.89 14.54 -8.49
CA GLU A 55 -6.91 15.95 -8.89
C GLU A 55 -8.33 16.50 -9.06
N SER A 56 -9.28 15.66 -9.44
CA SER A 56 -10.70 16.06 -9.55
C SER A 56 -11.37 16.29 -8.20
N LEU A 57 -10.82 15.72 -7.12
CA LEU A 57 -11.39 15.87 -5.78
C LEU A 57 -11.23 17.30 -5.25
N SER A 58 -12.21 17.73 -4.48
CA SER A 58 -12.22 19.04 -3.83
C SER A 58 -11.39 19.06 -2.55
N LEU A 59 -10.15 18.54 -2.59
CA LEU A 59 -9.21 18.41 -1.46
C LEU A 59 -8.01 19.39 -1.54
N PRO A 60 -8.21 20.74 -1.44
CA PRO A 60 -7.17 21.72 -1.71
C PRO A 60 -5.93 21.64 -0.82
N ASN A 61 -6.01 21.13 0.41
CA ASN A 61 -4.86 21.15 1.33
C ASN A 61 -3.97 19.91 1.27
N ILE A 62 -4.31 18.97 0.39
CA ILE A 62 -3.63 17.67 0.26
C ILE A 62 -2.77 17.65 -1.01
N LYS A 63 -1.50 17.28 -0.84
CA LYS A 63 -0.63 16.84 -1.91
C LYS A 63 -0.81 15.32 -2.10
N TRP A 64 -0.98 14.86 -3.33
CA TRP A 64 -1.04 13.44 -3.64
C TRP A 64 0.24 12.99 -4.35
N ILE A 65 0.81 11.89 -3.89
CA ILE A 65 1.91 11.22 -4.56
C ILE A 65 1.39 9.84 -5.01
N CYS A 66 1.31 9.63 -6.31
CA CYS A 66 0.76 8.43 -6.93
C CYS A 66 1.91 7.66 -7.62
N PRO A 67 2.65 6.81 -6.90
CA PRO A 67 3.67 5.97 -7.52
C PRO A 67 3.04 4.88 -8.39
N THR A 68 3.84 4.33 -9.30
CA THR A 68 3.47 3.14 -10.07
C THR A 68 4.30 1.96 -9.56
N ALA A 69 3.64 0.84 -9.29
CA ALA A 69 4.29 -0.37 -8.80
C ALA A 69 5.30 -0.93 -9.81
N PRO A 70 6.27 -1.75 -9.39
CA PRO A 70 7.16 -2.45 -10.30
C PRO A 70 6.37 -3.37 -11.25
N THR A 71 6.79 -3.42 -12.51
CA THR A 71 6.33 -4.46 -13.44
C THR A 71 7.02 -5.77 -13.05
N ARG A 72 6.25 -6.76 -12.60
CA ARG A 72 6.80 -8.07 -12.26
C ARG A 72 5.81 -9.20 -12.53
N PRO A 73 6.29 -10.45 -12.65
CA PRO A 73 5.43 -11.63 -12.73
C PRO A 73 4.54 -11.74 -11.49
N VAL A 74 3.29 -12.14 -11.70
CA VAL A 74 2.32 -12.38 -10.63
C VAL A 74 1.88 -13.84 -10.68
N THR A 75 2.11 -14.58 -9.60
CA THR A 75 1.94 -16.04 -9.54
C THR A 75 0.49 -16.46 -9.79
N ILE A 76 -0.49 -15.82 -9.14
CA ILE A 76 -1.93 -16.10 -9.36
C ILE A 76 -2.40 -15.84 -10.80
N LEU A 77 -1.67 -15.01 -11.56
CA LEU A 77 -1.93 -14.74 -12.98
C LEU A 77 -1.11 -15.64 -13.91
N GLY A 78 -0.65 -16.81 -13.43
CA GLY A 78 0.16 -17.74 -14.21
C GLY A 78 1.53 -17.18 -14.59
N GLY A 79 2.07 -16.25 -13.78
CA GLY A 79 3.34 -15.57 -14.07
C GLY A 79 3.23 -14.41 -15.06
N PHE A 80 2.01 -13.99 -15.43
CA PHE A 80 1.82 -12.80 -16.25
C PHE A 80 2.44 -11.57 -15.56
N SER A 81 3.20 -10.77 -16.32
CA SER A 81 3.89 -9.61 -15.79
C SER A 81 3.02 -8.36 -15.91
N CYS A 82 2.71 -7.74 -14.78
CA CYS A 82 1.98 -6.49 -14.70
C CYS A 82 2.47 -5.65 -13.50
N ALA A 83 1.96 -4.43 -13.35
CA ALA A 83 2.30 -3.57 -12.23
C ALA A 83 1.70 -4.13 -10.93
N ALA A 84 2.55 -4.56 -9.99
CA ALA A 84 2.12 -5.17 -8.73
C ALA A 84 2.98 -4.71 -7.55
N TRP A 85 2.41 -4.60 -6.35
CA TRP A 85 3.12 -4.16 -5.12
C TRP A 85 3.79 -5.30 -4.34
N PHE A 86 3.12 -6.44 -4.21
CA PHE A 86 3.69 -7.73 -3.78
C PHE A 86 3.23 -8.87 -4.71
N ASP A 87 3.97 -9.99 -4.76
CA ASP A 87 3.52 -11.17 -5.49
C ASP A 87 2.41 -11.88 -4.70
N MET A 88 1.39 -12.33 -5.42
CA MET A 88 0.29 -13.11 -4.85
C MET A 88 0.42 -14.54 -5.31
N GLY A 89 0.75 -15.42 -4.37
CA GLY A 89 0.76 -16.86 -4.57
C GLY A 89 -0.65 -17.42 -4.82
N GLU A 90 -0.74 -18.74 -4.88
CA GLU A 90 -2.04 -19.42 -4.95
C GLU A 90 -2.88 -19.09 -3.70
N LEU A 91 -4.21 -18.96 -3.86
CA LEU A 91 -5.21 -18.72 -2.79
C LEU A 91 -5.32 -19.93 -1.84
N SER A 92 -4.21 -20.31 -1.19
CA SER A 92 -4.13 -21.34 -0.17
C SER A 92 -3.56 -20.72 1.11
N GLU A 93 -4.11 -21.08 2.27
CA GLU A 93 -3.64 -20.53 3.56
C GLU A 93 -2.21 -20.94 3.91
N ASP A 94 -1.65 -21.91 3.18
CA ASP A 94 -0.30 -22.45 3.35
C ASP A 94 0.75 -21.74 2.48
N CYS A 95 0.35 -20.83 1.59
CA CYS A 95 1.30 -20.07 0.77
C CYS A 95 1.88 -18.90 1.58
N PRO A 96 3.21 -18.79 1.74
CA PRO A 96 3.80 -17.68 2.47
C PRO A 96 3.59 -16.36 1.72
N ASP A 97 3.12 -15.34 2.44
CA ASP A 97 3.01 -13.97 1.93
C ASP A 97 4.37 -13.47 1.41
N ASP A 98 4.37 -12.68 0.32
CA ASP A 98 5.57 -12.03 -0.24
C ASP A 98 6.02 -10.85 0.62
N PHE A 99 6.48 -11.14 1.83
CA PHE A 99 6.95 -10.14 2.79
C PHE A 99 8.11 -9.30 2.29
N GLU A 100 8.98 -9.84 1.43
CA GLU A 100 10.07 -9.07 0.83
C GLU A 100 9.53 -8.02 -0.17
N GLY A 101 8.54 -8.39 -1.00
CA GLY A 101 7.86 -7.44 -1.90
C GLY A 101 7.04 -6.39 -1.13
N LEU A 102 6.36 -6.81 -0.07
CA LEU A 102 5.64 -5.92 0.84
C LEU A 102 6.58 -4.93 1.54
N ASP A 103 7.70 -5.40 2.11
CA ASP A 103 8.73 -4.57 2.73
C ASP A 103 9.33 -3.58 1.73
N ALA A 104 9.65 -4.03 0.52
CA ALA A 104 10.18 -3.17 -0.53
C ALA A 104 9.19 -2.05 -0.92
N SER A 105 7.91 -2.40 -1.08
CA SER A 105 6.86 -1.42 -1.36
C SER A 105 6.65 -0.44 -0.20
N ALA A 106 6.59 -0.94 1.04
CA ALA A 106 6.47 -0.11 2.23
C ALA A 106 7.67 0.84 2.40
N ALA A 107 8.89 0.37 2.14
CA ALA A 107 10.09 1.19 2.17
C ALA A 107 10.07 2.27 1.07
N HIS A 108 9.59 1.93 -0.13
CA HIS A 108 9.43 2.92 -1.21
C HIS A 108 8.45 4.03 -0.81
N ILE A 109 7.29 3.66 -0.24
CA ILE A 109 6.29 4.60 0.27
C ILE A 109 6.88 5.49 1.38
N ALA A 110 7.60 4.89 2.33
CA ALA A 110 8.24 5.62 3.41
C ALA A 110 9.28 6.63 2.89
N ASN A 111 10.06 6.26 1.88
CA ASN A 111 11.02 7.15 1.23
C ASN A 111 10.33 8.33 0.55
N LEU A 112 9.22 8.12 -0.16
CA LEU A 112 8.45 9.20 -0.79
C LEU A 112 7.95 10.19 0.27
N LEU A 113 7.43 9.70 1.39
CA LEU A 113 6.92 10.52 2.49
C LEU A 113 8.03 11.22 3.29
N SER A 114 9.23 10.63 3.39
CA SER A 114 10.36 11.24 4.12
C SER A 114 10.89 12.53 3.50
N THR A 115 10.47 12.84 2.27
CA THR A 115 10.85 14.08 1.58
C THR A 115 10.04 15.30 2.05
N GLU A 116 8.99 15.07 2.85
CA GLU A 116 8.11 16.14 3.30
C GLU A 116 8.62 16.85 4.56
N PRO A 117 8.31 18.15 4.72
CA PRO A 117 8.58 18.88 5.95
C PRO A 117 7.89 18.29 7.19
N ALA A 118 8.49 18.49 8.36
CA ALA A 118 8.01 17.89 9.62
C ALA A 118 6.62 18.36 10.08
N ASP A 119 6.15 19.52 9.62
CA ASP A 119 4.82 20.08 9.90
C ASP A 119 3.72 19.52 8.97
N ILE A 120 4.10 18.84 7.89
CA ILE A 120 3.17 18.18 6.98
C ILE A 120 2.71 16.85 7.57
N LYS A 121 1.39 16.66 7.60
CA LYS A 121 0.80 15.40 8.05
C LYS A 121 0.92 14.35 6.94
N LEU A 122 1.45 13.19 7.28
CA LEU A 122 1.76 12.13 6.31
C LEU A 122 0.67 11.07 6.35
N GLY A 123 0.19 10.67 5.18
CA GLY A 123 -0.79 9.60 5.05
C GLY A 123 -0.48 8.66 3.90
N ILE A 124 -1.12 7.50 3.95
CA ILE A 124 -1.05 6.50 2.89
C ILE A 124 -2.44 6.01 2.56
N GLY A 125 -2.66 5.59 1.33
CA GLY A 125 -3.88 4.90 0.97
C GLY A 125 -3.76 4.15 -0.33
N GLY A 126 -4.82 3.46 -0.72
CA GLY A 126 -4.84 2.77 -1.99
C GLY A 126 -6.10 1.96 -2.23
N PHE A 127 -6.13 1.33 -3.40
CA PHE A 127 -7.23 0.50 -3.88
C PHE A 127 -6.81 -0.95 -4.14
N SER A 128 -7.65 -1.93 -3.77
CA SER A 128 -7.41 -3.38 -3.94
C SER A 128 -6.02 -3.77 -3.42
N MET A 129 -5.11 -4.27 -4.27
CA MET A 129 -3.71 -4.58 -3.90
C MET A 129 -2.97 -3.36 -3.29
N GLY A 130 -3.28 -2.15 -3.75
CA GLY A 130 -2.76 -0.91 -3.16
C GLY A 130 -3.27 -0.69 -1.75
N ALA A 131 -4.53 -1.05 -1.45
CA ALA A 131 -5.08 -0.97 -0.10
C ALA A 131 -4.39 -1.96 0.86
N ALA A 132 -4.17 -3.21 0.41
CA ALA A 132 -3.39 -4.19 1.18
C ALA A 132 -1.98 -3.67 1.51
N THR A 133 -1.32 -3.06 0.53
CA THR A 133 0.02 -2.49 0.70
C THR A 133 0.02 -1.30 1.68
N ALA A 134 -0.99 -0.43 1.60
CA ALA A 134 -1.16 0.67 2.54
C ALA A 134 -1.41 0.16 3.97
N LEU A 135 -2.26 -0.85 4.14
CA LEU A 135 -2.51 -1.48 5.43
C LEU A 135 -1.28 -2.16 6.01
N TYR A 136 -0.51 -2.84 5.18
CA TYR A 136 0.76 -3.44 5.56
C TYR A 136 1.75 -2.39 6.08
N SER A 137 1.92 -1.30 5.33
CA SER A 137 2.78 -0.17 5.72
C SER A 137 2.31 0.48 7.02
N ALA A 138 1.00 0.60 7.23
CA ALA A 138 0.42 1.08 8.48
C ALA A 138 0.69 0.13 9.66
N THR A 139 0.62 -1.18 9.43
CA THR A 139 0.94 -2.21 10.42
C THR A 139 2.43 -2.17 10.79
N CYS A 140 3.32 -1.96 9.81
CA CYS A 140 4.74 -1.75 10.07
C CYS A 140 4.98 -0.52 10.94
N PHE A 141 4.28 0.58 10.67
CA PHE A 141 4.31 1.76 11.54
C PHE A 141 3.82 1.46 12.96
N ALA A 142 2.68 0.77 13.10
CA ALA A 142 2.13 0.39 14.40
C ALA A 142 3.11 -0.45 15.25
N HIS A 143 3.85 -1.35 14.61
CA HIS A 143 4.89 -2.15 15.26
C HIS A 143 6.25 -1.45 15.37
N GLY A 144 6.40 -0.28 14.74
CA GLY A 144 7.67 0.45 14.65
C GLY A 144 8.72 -0.21 13.75
N LYS A 145 8.37 -1.28 13.02
CA LYS A 145 9.30 -2.06 12.20
C LYS A 145 8.61 -2.78 11.03
N TYR A 146 9.38 -3.01 9.98
CA TYR A 146 9.03 -3.90 8.86
C TYR A 146 9.05 -5.38 9.28
N SER A 147 8.54 -6.28 8.43
CA SER A 147 8.61 -7.73 8.67
C SER A 147 10.06 -8.23 8.74
N SER A 148 10.97 -7.63 7.96
CA SER A 148 12.42 -7.87 8.04
C SER A 148 13.09 -7.42 9.35
N GLY A 149 12.36 -6.73 10.24
CA GLY A 149 12.85 -6.28 11.54
C GLY A 149 13.50 -4.89 11.53
N HIS A 150 13.71 -4.27 10.37
CA HIS A 150 14.21 -2.89 10.26
C HIS A 150 13.18 -1.88 10.78
N THR A 151 13.62 -0.77 11.34
CA THR A 151 12.73 0.29 11.86
C THR A 151 11.91 0.95 10.76
N TYR A 152 10.62 1.15 11.00
CA TYR A 152 9.75 1.91 10.10
C TYR A 152 9.93 3.43 10.37
N PRO A 153 10.39 4.23 9.39
CA PRO A 153 10.91 5.58 9.67
C PRO A 153 9.85 6.69 9.65
N VAL A 154 8.64 6.42 9.16
CA VAL A 154 7.62 7.44 8.92
C VAL A 154 6.52 7.41 9.98
N ASN A 155 6.13 8.58 10.47
CA ASN A 155 5.01 8.74 11.39
C ASN A 155 3.71 8.99 10.63
N LEU A 156 2.90 7.94 10.47
CA LEU A 156 1.64 8.01 9.73
C LEU A 156 0.53 8.65 10.57
N ARG A 157 -0.20 9.58 9.94
CA ARG A 157 -1.33 10.32 10.50
C ARG A 157 -2.67 9.97 9.87
N ALA A 158 -2.66 9.31 8.72
CA ALA A 158 -3.83 8.84 8.01
C ALA A 158 -3.49 7.59 7.20
N VAL A 159 -4.42 6.65 7.13
CA VAL A 159 -4.34 5.40 6.36
C VAL A 159 -5.72 5.21 5.74
N VAL A 160 -5.79 4.97 4.44
CA VAL A 160 -7.04 4.77 3.69
C VAL A 160 -6.94 3.54 2.81
N GLY A 161 -7.63 2.46 3.17
CA GLY A 161 -7.86 1.35 2.24
C GLY A 161 -9.17 1.57 1.49
N LEU A 162 -9.27 1.07 0.25
CA LEU A 162 -10.50 0.83 -0.52
C LEU A 162 -10.34 -0.54 -1.19
N SER A 163 -11.31 -1.47 -1.13
CA SER A 163 -11.09 -2.83 -1.67
C SER A 163 -12.34 -3.41 -2.33
N GLY A 164 -12.32 -3.64 -3.65
CA GLY A 164 -13.49 -4.20 -4.35
C GLY A 164 -13.49 -5.71 -4.50
N ASP A 165 -12.55 -6.44 -3.89
CA ASP A 165 -12.25 -7.86 -4.18
C ASP A 165 -11.76 -8.68 -2.99
N GLU A 166 -11.81 -10.01 -3.15
CA GLU A 166 -11.26 -11.03 -2.25
C GLU A 166 -9.73 -10.98 -2.10
N VAL A 167 -9.03 -10.11 -2.84
CA VAL A 167 -7.57 -9.94 -2.79
C VAL A 167 -7.08 -9.49 -1.42
N VAL A 168 -7.93 -8.81 -0.65
CA VAL A 168 -7.67 -8.54 0.77
C VAL A 168 -8.62 -9.40 1.59
N PRO A 169 -8.22 -10.61 2.00
CA PRO A 169 -9.10 -11.43 2.83
C PRO A 169 -9.48 -10.65 4.10
N HIS A 170 -10.75 -10.66 4.46
CA HIS A 170 -11.33 -9.90 5.59
C HIS A 170 -10.47 -10.00 6.87
N LYS A 171 -9.91 -11.19 7.14
CA LYS A 171 -8.99 -11.48 8.26
C LYS A 171 -7.77 -10.55 8.31
N HIS A 172 -7.21 -10.13 7.17
CA HIS A 172 -6.07 -9.19 7.14
C HIS A 172 -6.51 -7.77 7.45
N GLY A 173 -7.74 -7.42 7.06
CA GLY A 173 -8.37 -6.16 7.44
C GLY A 173 -8.58 -6.02 8.94
N GLU A 174 -9.17 -7.03 9.56
CA GLU A 174 -9.38 -7.05 11.01
C GLU A 174 -8.07 -7.05 11.79
N LYS A 175 -7.08 -7.84 11.37
CA LYS A 175 -5.74 -7.82 12.00
C LYS A 175 -5.10 -6.44 11.90
N SER A 176 -5.17 -5.80 10.73
CA SER A 176 -4.66 -4.44 10.54
C SER A 176 -5.42 -3.45 11.42
N TYR A 177 -6.76 -3.53 11.47
CA TYR A 177 -7.59 -2.71 12.34
C TYR A 177 -7.15 -2.82 13.81
N HIS A 178 -6.98 -4.04 14.32
CA HIS A 178 -6.54 -4.26 15.70
C HIS A 178 -5.14 -3.71 15.97
N ALA A 179 -4.18 -3.96 15.08
CA ALA A 179 -2.82 -3.46 15.22
C ALA A 179 -2.78 -1.92 15.24
N LEU A 180 -3.53 -1.27 14.36
CA LEU A 180 -3.65 0.18 14.31
C LEU A 180 -4.34 0.73 15.57
N SER A 181 -5.40 0.07 16.04
CA SER A 181 -6.09 0.48 17.28
C SER A 181 -5.13 0.49 18.47
N LEU A 182 -4.32 -0.56 18.62
CA LEU A 182 -3.29 -0.65 19.68
C LEU A 182 -2.18 0.39 19.53
N ALA A 183 -1.85 0.81 18.32
CA ALA A 183 -0.92 1.90 18.05
C ALA A 183 -1.50 3.30 18.32
N GLY A 184 -2.71 3.39 18.88
CA GLY A 184 -3.34 4.64 19.29
C GLY A 184 -4.20 5.30 18.21
N PHE A 185 -4.57 4.55 17.17
CA PHE A 185 -5.46 5.03 16.12
C PHE A 185 -6.90 4.99 16.64
N ARG A 186 -7.53 6.17 16.81
CA ARG A 186 -8.82 6.29 17.53
C ARG A 186 -10.07 6.38 16.65
N ASN A 187 -9.91 6.73 15.37
CA ASN A 187 -11.04 6.99 14.45
C ASN A 187 -11.06 6.00 13.29
N LEU A 188 -10.87 4.71 13.59
CA LEU A 188 -10.90 3.63 12.62
C LEU A 188 -12.36 3.36 12.22
N ALA A 189 -12.70 3.59 10.96
CA ALA A 189 -13.86 2.96 10.34
C ALA A 189 -13.45 1.56 9.82
N PHE A 190 -14.42 0.67 9.65
CA PHE A 190 -14.30 -0.54 8.85
C PHE A 190 -15.69 -0.74 8.26
N LYS A 191 -15.84 -0.59 6.95
CA LYS A 191 -17.15 -0.53 6.30
C LYS A 191 -17.23 -1.49 5.12
N THR A 192 -18.03 -2.52 5.30
CA THR A 192 -18.36 -3.48 4.26
C THR A 192 -19.57 -2.98 3.46
N TYR A 193 -19.51 -3.07 2.13
CA TYR A 193 -20.63 -2.73 1.25
C TYR A 193 -21.05 -3.96 0.46
N GLU A 194 -22.22 -4.52 0.78
CA GLU A 194 -22.77 -5.68 0.06
C GLU A 194 -23.28 -5.28 -1.34
N GLY A 195 -23.00 -6.13 -2.34
CA GLY A 195 -23.60 -6.04 -3.68
C GLY A 195 -22.90 -5.09 -4.66
N ILE A 196 -21.65 -4.69 -4.40
CA ILE A 196 -20.86 -3.82 -5.27
C ILE A 196 -19.83 -4.67 -6.04
N GLY A 197 -19.83 -4.57 -7.37
CA GLY A 197 -18.83 -5.23 -8.22
C GLY A 197 -17.44 -4.58 -8.11
N HIS A 198 -16.45 -5.15 -8.81
CA HIS A 198 -15.03 -4.75 -8.76
C HIS A 198 -14.73 -3.38 -9.41
N TYR A 199 -15.26 -2.29 -8.84
CA TYR A 199 -15.01 -0.92 -9.25
C TYR A 199 -15.29 0.06 -8.11
N THR A 200 -14.58 1.18 -8.06
CA THR A 200 -14.89 2.25 -7.12
C THR A 200 -16.23 2.90 -7.50
N VAL A 201 -17.18 2.94 -6.57
CA VAL A 201 -18.42 3.70 -6.76
C VAL A 201 -18.24 5.16 -6.32
N PRO A 202 -18.96 6.12 -6.92
CA PRO A 202 -18.94 7.52 -6.47
C PRO A 202 -19.18 7.70 -4.96
N LYS A 203 -19.99 6.82 -4.34
CA LYS A 203 -20.22 6.81 -2.89
C LYS A 203 -18.96 6.49 -2.05
N GLU A 204 -18.05 5.64 -2.52
CA GLU A 204 -16.77 5.38 -1.83
C GLU A 204 -15.87 6.62 -1.90
N MET A 205 -15.90 7.33 -3.04
CA MET A 205 -15.14 8.56 -3.22
C MET A 205 -15.71 9.73 -2.41
N ASP A 206 -17.02 9.80 -2.20
CA ASP A 206 -17.64 10.75 -1.27
C ASP A 206 -17.10 10.57 0.16
N GLU A 207 -16.77 9.35 0.57
CA GLU A 207 -16.16 9.09 1.88
C GLU A 207 -14.67 9.44 1.94
N VAL A 208 -13.91 9.19 0.87
CA VAL A 208 -12.56 9.74 0.72
C VAL A 208 -12.58 11.27 0.76
N MET A 209 -13.62 11.91 0.20
CA MET A 209 -13.82 13.36 0.27
C MET A 209 -14.17 13.85 1.69
N ASN A 210 -14.73 13.00 2.57
CA ASN A 210 -14.95 13.34 3.97
C ASN A 210 -13.67 13.41 4.81
N ILE A 211 -12.51 12.97 4.28
CA ILE A 211 -11.20 13.15 4.92
C ILE A 211 -10.92 14.63 5.22
N HIS A 212 -11.52 15.55 4.46
CA HIS A 212 -11.46 17.00 4.72
C HIS A 212 -11.98 17.44 6.08
N TYR A 213 -13.09 16.84 6.54
CA TYR A 213 -13.75 17.21 7.79
C TYR A 213 -13.13 16.52 8.99
N LEU A 214 -12.35 15.49 8.74
CA LEU A 214 -11.68 14.72 9.74
C LEU A 214 -10.35 15.42 10.00
N ASP A 215 -10.26 16.11 11.15
CA ASP A 215 -8.98 16.50 11.74
C ASP A 215 -8.01 15.34 11.51
N LEU A 216 -6.92 15.57 10.75
CA LEU A 216 -5.89 14.59 10.35
C LEU A 216 -5.15 13.94 11.55
N ARG A 217 -5.78 13.95 12.72
CA ARG A 217 -5.62 13.04 13.85
C ARG A 217 -6.44 11.74 13.69
N SER A 218 -7.27 11.65 12.65
CA SER A 218 -8.26 10.58 12.42
C SER A 218 -7.83 9.70 11.26
N ILE A 219 -7.89 8.38 11.45
CA ILE A 219 -7.30 7.41 10.51
C ILE A 219 -8.41 6.50 9.99
N TYR A 220 -8.70 6.59 8.70
CA TYR A 220 -9.92 6.04 8.10
C TYR A 220 -9.68 4.78 7.28
N LEU A 221 -9.94 3.61 7.86
CA LEU A 221 -9.89 2.36 7.11
C LEU A 221 -11.24 2.08 6.40
N ALA A 222 -11.34 2.24 5.08
CA ALA A 222 -12.53 1.83 4.33
C ALA A 222 -12.29 0.52 3.57
N MET A 223 -12.37 -0.61 4.26
CA MET A 223 -12.32 -1.89 3.57
C MET A 223 -13.69 -2.27 3.03
N THR A 224 -13.92 -1.95 1.76
CA THR A 224 -14.94 -2.65 0.99
C THR A 224 -14.53 -4.13 0.91
N VAL A 225 -15.47 -5.04 1.14
CA VAL A 225 -15.28 -6.49 0.93
C VAL A 225 -16.60 -6.92 0.28
N GLY A 226 -16.51 -7.51 -0.91
CA GLY A 226 -17.65 -8.12 -1.59
C GLY A 226 -17.83 -9.56 -1.14
#